data_AF-A0A5P2AR12-F1
#
_entry.id   AF-A0A5P2AR12-F1
#
_cell.length_a   1.000
_cell.length_b   1.000
_cell.length_c   1.000
_cell.angle_alpha   90.00
_cell.angle_beta   90.00
_cell.angle_gamma   90.00
#
_symmetry.space_group_name_H-M   'P 1'
#
loop_
_entity.id
_entity.type
_entity.pdbx_description
1 polymer ?
#
loop_
_entity_poly.entity_id
_entity_poly.type
_entity_poly.pdbx_seq_one_letter_code
_entity_poly.pdbx_strand_id
1 'polypeptide(L)'
;MASHLPGTWEATIERFPQKSDQDGLTSWLWNRGPLLTMMTDYRVPCAAIVRDGAGTELLLAQRPWDGQYLAGALLPSPDHLNVTAPAPHCVMARTVSGLVAKIGARLLPEYEHAVLLSRLKEVEEDLHWVGNLEPGTGADRDLDAALDRFLMHAPSVIDLLRRTKGPSLSAVQTALVDRVEAGLDAATAGEGADAMAAWLEDGADLIELARIAATPPTTGSHTDISAAAAPPTPTPATGVVRRR
;
A
#
# COMPACT_ATOMS: atom_id res chain seq x y z
N MET A 1 3.06 13.27 -17.38
CA MET A 1 2.30 12.42 -16.45
C MET A 1 2.69 12.73 -15.02
N ALA A 2 3.97 12.63 -14.65
CA ALA A 2 4.48 13.09 -13.35
C ALA A 2 4.05 14.53 -13.01
N SER A 3 4.16 15.45 -13.96
CA SER A 3 3.71 16.86 -13.83
C SER A 3 2.21 17.07 -13.59
N HIS A 4 1.39 16.01 -13.66
CA HIS A 4 -0.06 16.09 -13.49
C HIS A 4 -0.55 15.35 -12.24
N LEU A 5 0.33 14.67 -11.51
CA LEU A 5 0.01 14.08 -10.22
C LEU A 5 0.13 15.14 -9.11
N PRO A 6 -0.64 15.03 -8.02
CA PRO A 6 -0.56 15.97 -6.92
C PRO A 6 0.79 15.86 -6.20
N GLY A 7 1.49 16.98 -6.03
CA GLY A 7 2.82 17.02 -5.41
C GLY A 7 3.97 16.92 -6.42
N THR A 8 5.17 16.62 -5.92
CA THR A 8 6.37 16.48 -6.74
C THR A 8 6.53 15.02 -7.10
N TRP A 9 6.49 14.70 -8.40
CA TRP A 9 6.68 13.34 -8.89
C TRP A 9 7.81 13.29 -9.90
N GLU A 10 8.61 12.23 -9.82
CA GLU A 10 9.63 11.88 -10.79
C GLU A 10 9.19 10.64 -11.57
N ALA A 11 9.48 10.60 -12.86
CA ALA A 11 9.14 9.46 -13.72
C ALA A 11 10.41 8.91 -14.38
N THR A 12 10.65 7.62 -14.20
CA THR A 12 11.70 6.86 -14.89
C THR A 12 11.05 5.87 -15.83
N ILE A 13 11.53 5.80 -17.08
CA ILE A 13 11.03 4.85 -18.07
C ILE A 13 11.94 3.63 -18.08
N GLU A 14 11.40 2.50 -17.66
CA GLU A 14 12.01 1.20 -17.80
C GLU A 14 11.68 0.62 -19.17
N ARG A 15 12.70 0.13 -19.86
CA ARG A 15 12.56 -0.53 -21.16
C ARG A 15 12.84 -2.01 -21.00
N PHE A 16 12.00 -2.84 -21.61
CA PHE A 16 12.13 -4.29 -21.55
C PHE A 16 12.39 -4.84 -22.96
N PRO A 17 13.67 -4.89 -23.40
CA PRO A 17 14.03 -5.53 -24.66
C PRO A 17 13.47 -6.95 -24.77
N GLN A 18 13.53 -7.72 -23.69
CA GLN A 18 13.03 -9.09 -23.59
C GLN A 18 11.91 -9.20 -22.53
N LYS A 19 11.13 -10.29 -22.61
CA LYS A 19 10.06 -10.53 -21.63
C LYS A 19 10.62 -10.84 -20.23
N SER A 20 11.72 -11.58 -20.15
CA SER A 20 12.42 -11.91 -18.90
C SER A 20 12.91 -10.67 -18.13
N ASP A 21 13.15 -9.56 -18.82
CA ASP A 21 13.59 -8.31 -18.19
C ASP A 21 12.47 -7.70 -17.31
N GLN A 22 11.22 -8.16 -17.47
CA GLN A 22 10.07 -7.72 -16.68
C GLN A 22 9.99 -8.43 -15.32
N ASP A 23 10.62 -9.60 -15.17
CA ASP A 23 10.49 -10.46 -13.97
C ASP A 23 11.04 -9.78 -12.72
N GLY A 24 12.09 -8.97 -12.87
CA GLY A 24 12.61 -8.16 -11.78
C GLY A 24 11.56 -7.21 -11.23
N LEU A 25 10.79 -6.55 -12.10
CA LEU A 25 9.80 -5.55 -11.71
C LEU A 25 8.51 -6.17 -11.16
N THR A 26 8.11 -7.35 -11.66
CA THR A 26 6.90 -8.03 -11.17
C THR A 26 7.03 -8.48 -9.73
N SER A 27 8.25 -8.75 -9.24
CA SER A 27 8.50 -9.05 -7.83
C SER A 27 8.22 -7.88 -6.88
N TRP A 28 8.28 -6.64 -7.39
CA TRP A 28 8.02 -5.42 -6.63
C TRP A 28 6.57 -4.93 -6.75
N LEU A 29 5.73 -5.59 -7.55
CA LEU A 29 4.33 -5.24 -7.64
C LEU A 29 3.60 -5.67 -6.37
N TRP A 30 3.04 -4.70 -5.67
CA TRP A 30 2.16 -4.97 -4.54
C TRP A 30 0.89 -5.70 -5.03
N ASN A 31 0.35 -5.28 -6.18
CA ASN A 31 -0.89 -5.83 -6.70
C ASN A 31 -0.67 -7.11 -7.53
N ARG A 32 -1.39 -8.19 -7.18
CA ARG A 32 -1.48 -9.45 -7.97
C ARG A 32 -2.55 -9.46 -9.07
N GLY A 33 -3.12 -8.30 -9.38
CA GLY A 33 -4.26 -8.12 -10.27
C GLY A 33 -3.89 -7.88 -11.73
N PRO A 34 -4.71 -7.12 -12.48
CA PRO A 34 -4.59 -6.99 -13.94
C PRO A 34 -3.22 -6.52 -14.43
N LEU A 35 -2.48 -5.76 -13.62
CA LEU A 35 -1.14 -5.28 -13.98
C LEU A 35 -0.11 -6.40 -13.90
N LEU A 36 -0.14 -7.22 -12.85
CA LEU A 36 0.73 -8.39 -12.74
C LEU A 36 0.42 -9.37 -13.88
N THR A 37 -0.86 -9.70 -14.11
CA THR A 37 -1.26 -10.58 -15.23
C THR A 37 -0.75 -10.04 -16.57
N MET A 38 -0.88 -8.74 -16.81
CA MET A 38 -0.39 -8.13 -18.06
C MET A 38 1.14 -8.27 -18.21
N MET A 39 1.90 -7.94 -17.16
CA MET A 39 3.37 -8.02 -17.19
C MET A 39 3.87 -9.47 -17.29
N THR A 40 3.16 -10.42 -16.67
CA THR A 40 3.53 -11.85 -16.69
C THR A 40 3.14 -12.53 -17.98
N ASP A 41 1.98 -12.23 -18.57
CA ASP A 41 1.46 -12.98 -19.72
C ASP A 41 1.92 -12.36 -21.05
N TYR A 42 2.09 -11.04 -21.11
CA TYR A 42 2.35 -10.30 -22.34
C TYR A 42 3.70 -9.61 -22.32
N ARG A 43 4.27 -9.38 -23.51
CA ARG A 43 5.47 -8.56 -23.63
C ARG A 43 5.07 -7.08 -23.59
N VAL A 44 5.33 -6.42 -22.48
CA VAL A 44 5.23 -4.95 -22.36
C VAL A 44 6.59 -4.35 -22.75
N PRO A 45 6.68 -3.48 -23.78
CA PRO A 45 7.97 -2.98 -24.27
C PRO A 45 8.63 -1.96 -23.33
N CYS A 46 7.82 -1.24 -22.56
CA CYS A 46 8.29 -0.29 -21.56
C CYS A 46 7.20 -0.03 -20.51
N ALA A 47 7.63 0.35 -19.30
CA ALA A 47 6.77 0.87 -18.26
C ALA A 47 7.41 2.13 -17.67
N ALA A 48 6.59 2.98 -17.06
CA ALA A 48 7.05 4.13 -16.31
C ALA A 48 6.90 3.84 -14.81
N ILE A 49 7.98 3.98 -14.06
CA ILE A 49 7.96 4.02 -12.60
C ILE A 49 7.86 5.48 -12.18
N VAL A 50 6.87 5.80 -11.35
CA VAL A 50 6.59 7.16 -10.92
C VAL A 50 6.70 7.21 -9.40
N ARG A 51 7.53 8.12 -8.89
CA ARG A 51 7.92 8.23 -7.47
C ARG A 51 7.63 9.63 -6.94
N ASP A 52 7.13 9.75 -5.72
CA ASP A 52 6.87 11.04 -5.07
C ASP A 52 8.06 11.56 -4.22
N GLY A 53 9.10 10.73 -4.05
CA GLY A 53 10.23 11.01 -3.18
C GLY A 53 9.95 10.85 -1.67
N ALA A 54 8.69 10.63 -1.28
CA ALA A 54 8.26 10.31 0.08
C ALA A 54 8.09 8.79 0.31
N GLY A 55 8.29 8.01 -0.75
CA GLY A 55 8.34 6.55 -0.74
C GLY A 55 7.17 5.87 -1.43
N THR A 56 6.23 6.63 -1.99
CA THR A 56 5.17 6.09 -2.85
C THR A 56 5.74 5.79 -4.23
N GLU A 57 5.62 4.53 -4.65
CA GLU A 57 6.04 4.10 -5.99
C GLU A 57 4.87 3.50 -6.76
N LEU A 58 4.67 3.99 -7.98
CA LEU A 58 3.63 3.51 -8.90
C LEU A 58 4.25 2.97 -10.19
N LEU A 59 3.69 1.87 -10.70
CA LEU A 59 4.02 1.35 -12.02
C LEU A 59 2.91 1.67 -13.01
N LEU A 60 3.29 2.26 -14.15
CA LEU A 60 2.38 2.62 -15.22
C LEU A 60 2.81 1.96 -16.53
N ALA A 61 1.87 1.32 -17.20
CA ALA A 61 2.14 0.62 -18.45
C ALA A 61 0.94 0.68 -19.40
N GLN A 62 1.21 0.51 -20.70
CA GLN A 62 0.18 0.46 -21.72
C GLN A 62 -0.11 -1.01 -22.10
N ARG A 63 -1.39 -1.36 -22.13
CA ARG A 63 -1.85 -2.69 -22.54
C ARG A 63 -1.58 -2.89 -24.04
N PRO A 64 -0.90 -3.99 -24.43
CA PRO A 64 -0.49 -4.17 -25.82
C PRO A 64 -1.65 -4.47 -26.79
N TRP A 65 -2.80 -4.95 -26.31
CA TRP A 65 -3.92 -5.37 -27.18
C TRP A 65 -5.03 -4.32 -27.38
N ASP A 66 -5.19 -3.36 -26.47
CA ASP A 66 -6.23 -2.31 -26.57
C ASP A 66 -5.70 -0.89 -26.34
N GLY A 67 -4.40 -0.74 -26.07
CA GLY A 67 -3.75 0.55 -25.88
C GLY A 67 -4.17 1.30 -24.62
N GLN A 68 -4.97 0.70 -23.73
CA GLN A 68 -5.35 1.36 -22.48
C GLN A 68 -4.15 1.48 -21.54
N TYR A 69 -4.13 2.55 -20.77
CA TYR A 69 -3.12 2.74 -19.73
C TYR A 69 -3.60 2.14 -18.42
N LEU A 70 -2.68 1.48 -17.73
CA LEU A 70 -2.87 0.84 -16.44
C LEU A 70 -1.87 1.43 -15.45
N ALA A 71 -2.32 1.65 -14.22
CA ALA A 71 -1.46 2.02 -13.10
C ALA A 71 -1.73 1.10 -11.91
N GLY A 72 -0.67 0.73 -11.20
CA GLY A 72 -0.74 -0.06 -9.97
C GLY A 72 0.37 0.31 -9.01
N ALA A 73 0.22 -0.17 -7.77
CA ALA A 73 1.13 0.06 -6.68
C ALA A 73 2.39 -0.84 -6.78
N LEU A 74 3.56 -0.24 -6.63
CA LEU A 74 4.78 -0.96 -6.25
C LEU A 74 4.91 -0.97 -4.72
N LEU A 75 5.71 -1.87 -4.19
CA LEU A 75 6.13 -1.80 -2.79
C LEU A 75 6.76 -0.41 -2.51
N PRO A 76 6.50 0.18 -1.33
CA PRO A 76 7.09 1.45 -0.98
C PRO A 76 8.62 1.34 -0.91
N SER A 77 9.30 2.47 -0.96
CA SER A 77 10.77 2.56 -0.96
C SER A 77 11.21 3.70 -0.05
N PRO A 78 12.34 3.58 0.68
CA PRO A 78 13.27 2.45 0.74
C PRO A 78 12.76 1.26 1.59
N ASP A 79 11.60 1.41 2.23
CA ASP A 79 11.04 0.40 3.13
C ASP A 79 10.64 -0.87 2.38
N HIS A 80 11.32 -1.99 2.67
CA HIS A 80 10.78 -3.32 2.36
C HIS A 80 9.65 -3.65 3.33
N LEU A 81 8.53 -2.95 3.16
CA LEU A 81 7.31 -3.15 3.92
C LEU A 81 6.89 -4.62 3.85
N ASN A 82 6.67 -5.25 5.00
CA ASN A 82 6.01 -6.54 5.10
C ASN A 82 4.53 -6.33 4.78
N VAL A 83 4.18 -6.58 3.52
CA VAL A 83 2.81 -6.39 3.03
C VAL A 83 1.85 -7.37 3.70
N THR A 84 1.09 -6.85 4.66
CA THR A 84 0.02 -7.59 5.34
C THR A 84 -1.37 -7.09 4.95
N ALA A 85 -1.49 -5.84 4.50
CA ALA A 85 -2.73 -5.26 4.01
C ALA A 85 -3.08 -5.72 2.58
N PRO A 86 -4.38 -5.75 2.21
CA PRO A 86 -4.80 -5.98 0.83
C PRO A 86 -4.15 -4.99 -0.14
N ALA A 87 -3.74 -5.47 -1.31
CA ALA A 87 -3.09 -4.64 -2.31
C ALA A 87 -4.04 -3.55 -2.87
N PRO A 88 -3.56 -2.32 -3.08
CA PRO A 88 -4.33 -1.27 -3.75
C PRO A 88 -4.78 -1.70 -5.16
N HIS A 89 -6.00 -1.35 -5.55
CA HIS A 89 -6.54 -1.76 -6.85
C HIS A 89 -5.88 -1.01 -7.99
N CYS A 90 -5.50 -1.73 -9.05
CA CYS A 90 -5.07 -1.10 -10.28
C CYS A 90 -6.19 -0.23 -10.87
N VAL A 91 -5.79 0.92 -11.40
CA VAL A 91 -6.70 1.81 -12.14
C VAL A 91 -6.36 1.78 -13.63
N MET A 92 -7.39 1.95 -14.46
CA MET A 92 -7.27 1.88 -15.91
C MET A 92 -8.01 3.01 -16.60
N ALA A 93 -7.44 3.54 -17.68
CA ALA A 93 -8.08 4.55 -18.51
C ALA A 93 -7.60 4.49 -19.97
N ARG A 94 -8.44 5.00 -20.88
CA ARG A 94 -8.09 5.14 -22.31
C ARG A 94 -7.18 6.34 -22.57
N THR A 95 -7.12 7.30 -21.65
CA THR A 95 -6.31 8.52 -21.78
C THR A 95 -5.42 8.70 -20.55
N VAL A 96 -4.29 9.37 -20.73
CA VAL A 96 -3.36 9.71 -19.65
C VAL A 96 -4.04 10.61 -18.61
N SER A 97 -4.84 11.60 -19.03
CA SER A 97 -5.58 12.47 -18.12
C SER A 97 -6.60 11.71 -17.28
N GLY A 98 -7.33 10.77 -17.90
CA GLY A 98 -8.27 9.91 -17.19
C GLY A 98 -7.56 8.96 -16.20
N LEU A 99 -6.35 8.51 -16.55
CA LEU A 99 -5.54 7.70 -15.64
C LEU A 99 -5.10 8.52 -14.43
N VAL A 100 -4.53 9.70 -14.65
CA VAL A 100 -4.09 10.63 -13.59
C VAL A 100 -5.24 10.96 -12.63
N ALA A 101 -6.43 11.25 -13.16
CA ALA A 101 -7.61 11.51 -12.34
C ALA A 101 -7.98 10.31 -11.45
N LYS A 102 -7.93 9.08 -11.98
CA LYS A 102 -8.18 7.86 -11.20
C LYS A 102 -7.06 7.54 -10.22
N ILE A 103 -5.81 7.89 -10.54
CA ILE A 103 -4.69 7.72 -9.62
C ILE A 103 -4.93 8.60 -8.38
N GLY A 104 -5.19 9.89 -8.57
CA GLY A 104 -5.42 10.81 -7.46
C GLY A 104 -6.71 10.50 -6.68
N ALA A 105 -7.79 10.12 -7.35
CA ALA A 105 -9.07 9.90 -6.69
C ALA A 105 -9.21 8.53 -6.00
N ARG A 106 -8.37 7.54 -6.37
CA ARG A 106 -8.55 6.15 -5.91
C ARG A 106 -7.24 5.45 -5.58
N LEU A 107 -6.30 5.36 -6.52
CA LEU A 107 -5.09 4.54 -6.31
C LEU A 107 -4.24 5.09 -5.15
N LEU A 108 -3.99 6.41 -5.11
CA LEU A 108 -3.19 7.02 -4.04
C LEU A 108 -3.84 6.88 -2.67
N PRO A 109 -5.13 7.22 -2.47
CA PRO A 109 -5.78 6.97 -1.19
C PRO A 109 -5.75 5.49 -0.76
N GLU A 110 -6.00 4.54 -1.66
CA GLU A 110 -5.91 3.11 -1.36
C GLU A 110 -4.47 2.68 -1.01
N TYR A 111 -3.47 3.26 -1.68
CA TYR A 111 -2.04 3.02 -1.40
C TYR A 111 -1.64 3.50 -0.02
N GLU A 112 -1.89 4.77 0.28
CA GLU A 112 -1.58 5.38 1.58
C GLU A 112 -2.23 4.60 2.72
N HIS A 113 -3.48 4.18 2.51
CA HIS A 113 -4.21 3.36 3.48
C HIS A 113 -3.60 1.96 3.67
N ALA A 114 -3.22 1.28 2.60
CA ALA A 114 -2.60 -0.05 2.68
C ALA A 114 -1.22 -0.02 3.34
N VAL A 115 -0.41 1.01 3.06
CA VAL A 115 0.88 1.24 3.74
C VAL A 115 0.68 1.44 5.23
N LEU A 116 -0.23 2.34 5.60
CA LEU A 116 -0.55 2.59 7.00
C LEU A 116 -0.99 1.31 7.72
N LEU A 117 -1.92 0.54 7.14
CA LEU A 117 -2.40 -0.70 7.76
C LEU A 117 -1.28 -1.73 7.92
N SER A 118 -0.39 -1.85 6.94
CA SER A 118 0.73 -2.78 7.01
C SER A 118 1.73 -2.38 8.09
N ARG A 119 2.05 -1.08 8.19
CA ARG A 119 2.91 -0.53 9.25
C ARG A 119 2.31 -0.71 10.64
N LEU A 120 1.01 -0.46 10.80
CA LEU A 120 0.31 -0.71 12.07
C LEU A 120 0.40 -2.18 12.47
N LYS A 121 0.36 -3.10 11.49
CA LYS A 121 0.48 -4.52 11.76
C LYS A 121 1.88 -4.92 12.19
N GLU A 122 2.92 -4.39 11.54
CA GLU A 122 4.32 -4.63 11.91
C GLU A 122 4.60 -4.15 13.35
N VAL A 123 4.18 -2.93 13.69
CA VAL A 123 4.40 -2.40 15.05
C VAL A 123 3.60 -3.20 16.10
N GLU A 124 2.39 -3.67 15.76
CA GLU A 124 1.61 -4.56 16.64
C GLU A 124 2.33 -5.88 16.89
N GLU A 125 2.91 -6.48 15.84
CA GLU A 125 3.69 -7.71 15.93
C GLU A 125 4.96 -7.51 16.77
N ASP A 126 5.63 -6.37 16.62
CA ASP A 126 6.79 -5.98 17.43
C ASP A 126 6.43 -5.85 18.91
N LEU A 127 5.34 -5.12 19.24
CA LEU A 127 4.86 -5.01 20.62
C LEU A 127 4.46 -6.35 21.21
N HIS A 128 3.80 -7.20 20.42
CA HIS A 128 3.44 -8.54 20.85
C HIS A 128 4.69 -9.39 21.12
N TRP A 129 5.70 -9.29 20.27
CA TRP A 129 6.98 -9.97 20.48
C TRP A 129 7.68 -9.47 21.75
N VAL A 130 7.76 -8.15 21.97
CA VAL A 130 8.38 -7.58 23.19
C VAL A 130 7.64 -8.03 24.46
N GLY A 131 6.32 -8.02 24.46
CA GLY A 131 5.51 -8.46 25.60
C GLY A 131 5.70 -9.94 25.98
N ASN A 132 6.22 -10.75 25.06
CA ASN A 132 6.50 -12.18 25.26
C ASN A 132 7.99 -12.49 25.50
N LEU A 133 8.88 -11.48 25.54
CA LEU A 133 10.30 -11.70 25.81
C LEU A 133 10.52 -12.20 27.25
N GLU A 134 11.27 -13.30 27.40
CA GLU A 134 11.71 -13.73 28.72
C GLU A 134 12.77 -12.75 29.26
N PRO A 135 12.71 -12.37 30.55
CA PRO A 135 13.72 -11.51 31.15
C PRO A 135 15.13 -12.11 31.02
N GLY A 136 16.08 -11.35 30.45
CA GLY A 136 17.48 -11.75 30.32
C GLY A 136 17.87 -12.45 29.02
N THR A 137 16.99 -12.45 28.01
CA THR A 137 17.24 -13.12 26.70
C THR A 137 18.31 -12.44 25.83
N GLY A 138 18.83 -11.26 26.21
CA GLY A 138 19.88 -10.56 25.46
C GLY A 138 19.41 -10.05 24.08
N ALA A 139 18.11 -9.79 23.94
CA ALA A 139 17.47 -9.34 22.70
C ALA A 139 17.59 -7.83 22.46
N ASP A 140 18.54 -7.15 23.11
CA ASP A 140 18.68 -5.69 23.09
C ASP A 140 18.74 -5.13 21.67
N ARG A 141 19.46 -5.81 20.76
CA ARG A 141 19.58 -5.38 19.35
C ARG A 141 18.26 -5.52 18.56
N ASP A 142 17.48 -6.56 18.86
CA ASP A 142 16.20 -6.79 18.20
C ASP A 142 15.13 -5.83 18.76
N LEU A 143 15.25 -5.46 20.04
CA LEU A 143 14.44 -4.46 20.70
C LEU A 143 14.73 -3.04 20.18
N ASP A 144 15.99 -2.67 20.01
CA ASP A 144 16.40 -1.42 19.38
C ASP A 144 15.87 -1.34 17.94
N ALA A 145 15.97 -2.43 17.17
CA ALA A 145 15.45 -2.47 15.81
C ALA A 145 13.91 -2.35 15.74
N ALA A 146 13.20 -2.87 16.74
CA ALA A 146 11.74 -2.73 16.86
C ALA A 146 11.34 -1.31 17.25
N LEU A 147 12.08 -0.67 18.18
CA LEU A 147 11.89 0.73 18.52
C LEU A 147 12.18 1.63 17.30
N ASP A 148 13.25 1.36 16.54
CA ASP A 148 13.56 2.12 15.32
C ASP A 148 12.42 2.06 14.30
N ARG A 149 11.82 0.88 14.09
CA ARG A 149 10.63 0.73 13.22
C ARG A 149 9.43 1.50 13.75
N PHE A 150 9.18 1.44 15.06
CA PHE A 150 8.11 2.24 15.68
C PHE A 150 8.35 3.74 15.46
N LEU A 151 9.53 4.25 15.78
CA LEU A 151 9.89 5.67 15.62
C LEU A 151 9.81 6.13 14.16
N MET A 152 10.16 5.25 13.22
CA MET A 152 10.04 5.54 11.79
C MET A 152 8.58 5.71 11.34
N HIS A 153 7.65 4.97 11.93
CA HIS A 153 6.25 4.91 11.47
C HIS A 153 5.27 5.73 12.31
N ALA A 154 5.57 5.95 13.59
CA ALA A 154 4.74 6.68 14.53
C ALA A 154 4.34 8.10 14.05
N PRO A 155 5.19 8.89 13.37
CA PRO A 155 4.77 10.20 12.85
C PRO A 155 3.61 10.11 11.84
N SER A 156 3.63 9.10 10.96
CA SER A 156 2.55 8.87 9.98
C SER A 156 1.24 8.46 10.66
N VAL A 157 1.33 7.70 11.76
CA VAL A 157 0.18 7.28 12.58
C VAL A 157 -0.42 8.47 13.31
N ILE A 158 0.41 9.32 13.94
CA ILE A 158 -0.02 10.55 14.60
C ILE A 158 -0.69 11.48 13.59
N ASP A 159 -0.07 11.69 12.43
CA ASP A 159 -0.62 12.52 11.35
C ASP A 159 -2.01 12.05 10.91
N LEU A 160 -2.21 10.73 10.74
CA LEU A 160 -3.52 10.19 10.46
C LEU A 160 -4.53 10.59 11.54
N LEU A 161 -4.21 10.33 12.82
CA LEU A 161 -5.09 10.60 13.94
C LEU A 161 -5.46 12.09 14.04
N ARG A 162 -4.52 12.99 13.73
CA ARG A 162 -4.74 14.45 13.69
C ARG A 162 -5.57 14.89 12.49
N ARG A 163 -5.42 14.23 11.33
CA ARG A 163 -6.13 14.57 10.08
C ARG A 163 -7.52 13.96 9.97
N THR A 164 -7.82 12.92 10.74
CA THR A 164 -9.07 12.18 10.62
C THR A 164 -10.25 13.09 10.98
N LYS A 165 -11.12 13.39 10.02
CA LYS A 165 -12.36 14.18 10.21
C LYS A 165 -13.49 13.39 10.90
N GLY A 166 -13.16 12.40 11.72
CA GLY A 166 -14.10 11.57 12.48
C GLY A 166 -14.71 12.31 13.68
N PRO A 167 -15.39 11.61 14.61
CA PRO A 167 -15.65 12.20 15.91
C PRO A 167 -14.32 12.67 16.48
N SER A 168 -14.24 13.94 16.85
CA SER A 168 -13.05 14.53 17.45
C SER A 168 -12.54 13.60 18.56
N LEU A 169 -11.22 13.32 18.57
CA LEU A 169 -10.58 12.56 19.64
C LEU A 169 -11.10 13.06 20.99
N SER A 170 -11.47 12.12 21.87
CA SER A 170 -11.79 12.46 23.25
C SER A 170 -10.57 13.07 23.93
N ALA A 171 -10.77 13.82 25.02
CA ALA A 171 -9.65 14.41 25.77
C ALA A 171 -8.60 13.36 26.20
N VAL A 172 -9.02 12.13 26.50
CA VAL A 172 -8.13 11.01 26.85
C VAL A 172 -7.30 10.57 25.64
N GLN A 173 -7.93 10.43 24.47
CA GLN A 173 -7.25 10.05 23.23
C GLN A 173 -6.30 11.16 22.74
N THR A 174 -6.66 12.44 22.90
CA THR A 174 -5.76 13.55 22.61
C THR A 174 -4.54 13.51 23.52
N ALA A 175 -4.74 13.32 24.83
CA ALA A 175 -3.63 13.23 25.78
C ALA A 175 -2.71 12.03 25.50
N LEU A 176 -3.25 10.90 25.03
CA LEU A 176 -2.46 9.75 24.57
C LEU A 176 -1.57 10.12 23.39
N VAL A 177 -2.14 10.72 22.34
CA VAL A 177 -1.39 11.14 21.15
C VAL A 177 -0.31 12.17 21.53
N ASP A 178 -0.64 13.14 22.38
CA ASP A 178 0.32 14.15 22.85
C ASP A 178 1.49 13.53 23.64
N ARG A 179 1.25 12.49 24.46
CA ARG A 179 2.31 11.78 25.20
C ARG A 179 3.25 11.02 24.28
N VAL A 180 2.70 10.29 23.32
CA VAL A 180 3.52 9.54 22.34
C VAL A 180 4.35 10.51 21.50
N GLU A 181 3.76 11.61 21.06
CA GLU A 181 4.47 12.66 20.30
C GLU A 181 5.62 13.26 21.12
N ALA A 182 5.41 13.56 22.41
CA ALA A 182 6.48 14.02 23.30
C ALA A 182 7.59 12.97 23.49
N GLY A 183 7.24 11.68 23.59
CA GLY A 183 8.21 10.59 23.67
C GLY A 183 9.04 10.44 22.39
N LEU A 184 8.44 10.66 21.22
CA LEU A 184 9.15 10.73 19.94
C LEU A 184 10.14 11.90 19.89
N ASP A 185 9.70 13.10 20.30
CA ASP A 185 10.56 14.28 20.35
C ASP A 185 11.76 14.05 21.28
N ALA A 186 11.54 13.45 22.45
CA ALA A 186 12.60 13.05 23.37
C ALA A 186 13.57 12.03 22.72
N ALA A 187 13.05 11.04 21.98
CA ALA A 187 13.86 10.10 21.22
C ALA A 187 14.81 10.81 20.25
N THR A 188 14.30 11.79 19.49
CA THR A 188 15.12 12.57 18.54
C THR A 188 16.15 13.45 19.22
N ALA A 189 15.91 13.86 20.47
CA ALA A 189 16.85 14.59 21.30
C ALA A 189 17.94 13.69 21.93
N GLY A 190 17.86 12.36 21.75
CA GLY A 190 18.80 11.39 22.30
C GLY A 190 18.38 10.78 23.64
N GLU A 191 17.14 11.01 24.08
CA GLU A 191 16.57 10.47 25.32
C GLU A 191 15.82 9.16 25.04
N GLY A 192 16.52 8.16 24.48
CA GLY A 192 15.92 6.92 23.97
C GLY A 192 15.18 6.05 25.02
N ALA A 193 15.49 6.21 26.31
CA ALA A 193 14.79 5.51 27.39
C ALA A 193 13.33 5.96 27.54
N ASP A 194 13.06 7.25 27.32
CA ASP A 194 11.71 7.81 27.42
C ASP A 194 10.85 7.42 26.21
N ALA A 195 11.48 7.29 25.03
CA ALA A 195 10.85 6.78 23.83
C ALA A 195 10.44 5.30 23.94
N MET A 196 11.32 4.47 24.50
CA MET A 196 11.04 3.07 24.78
C MET A 196 9.89 2.93 25.79
N ALA A 197 9.90 3.71 26.87
CA ALA A 197 8.83 3.69 27.86
C ALA A 197 7.48 4.10 27.24
N ALA A 198 7.45 5.19 26.47
CA ALA A 198 6.25 5.64 25.78
C ALA A 198 5.73 4.59 24.78
N TRP A 199 6.62 3.94 24.03
CA TRP A 199 6.23 2.88 23.10
C TRP A 199 5.61 1.67 23.81
N LEU A 200 6.23 1.19 24.90
CA LEU A 200 5.76 0.02 25.64
C LEU A 200 4.48 0.29 26.45
N GLU A 201 4.29 1.50 26.95
CA GLU A 201 3.12 1.88 27.74
C GLU A 201 1.92 2.26 26.87
N ASP A 202 2.13 3.12 25.87
CA ASP A 202 1.06 3.77 25.10
C ASP A 202 0.92 3.22 23.66
N GLY A 203 1.88 2.42 23.18
CA GLY A 203 1.94 1.99 21.78
C GLY A 203 0.77 1.10 21.35
N ALA A 204 0.28 0.21 22.22
CA ALA A 204 -0.86 -0.64 21.91
C ALA A 204 -2.15 0.17 21.72
N ASP A 205 -2.40 1.13 22.62
CA ASP A 205 -3.57 2.02 22.57
C ASP A 205 -3.52 2.94 21.35
N LEU A 206 -2.33 3.44 20.99
CA LEU A 206 -2.12 4.24 19.79
C LEU A 206 -2.47 3.45 18.51
N ILE A 207 -2.01 2.20 18.41
CA ILE A 207 -2.28 1.33 17.25
C ILE A 207 -3.76 1.02 17.13
N GLU A 208 -4.43 0.70 18.23
CA GLU A 208 -5.87 0.42 18.23
C GLU A 208 -6.66 1.66 17.80
N LEU A 209 -6.32 2.83 18.34
CA LEU A 209 -6.93 4.10 17.94
C LEU A 209 -6.72 4.39 16.44
N ALA A 210 -5.51 4.15 15.93
CA ALA A 210 -5.19 4.33 14.51
C ALA A 210 -5.92 3.34 13.62
N ARG A 211 -6.12 2.09 14.06
CA ARG A 211 -6.89 1.08 13.33
C ARG A 211 -8.36 1.46 13.22
N ILE A 212 -8.94 1.96 14.30
CA ILE A 212 -10.33 2.46 14.30
C ILE A 212 -10.45 3.64 13.33
N ALA A 213 -9.50 4.59 13.37
CA ALA A 213 -9.48 5.75 12.47
C ALA A 213 -9.25 5.37 11.00
N ALA A 214 -8.43 4.36 10.74
CA ALA A 214 -8.14 3.85 9.41
C ALA A 214 -9.31 3.03 8.84
N THR A 215 -10.15 2.41 9.67
CA THR A 215 -11.27 1.61 9.15
C THR A 215 -12.35 2.54 8.58
N PRO A 216 -12.61 2.53 7.25
CA PRO A 216 -13.68 3.35 6.70
C PRO A 216 -15.02 2.91 7.31
N PRO A 217 -15.96 3.84 7.55
CA PRO A 217 -17.31 3.45 7.93
C PRO A 217 -17.85 2.54 6.83
N THR A 218 -18.31 1.35 7.21
CA THR A 218 -18.89 0.34 6.33
C THR A 218 -20.09 0.95 5.59
N THR A 219 -19.80 1.60 4.48
CA THR A 219 -20.81 2.03 3.52
C THR A 219 -20.97 0.83 2.60
N GLY A 220 -22.19 0.29 2.59
CA GLY A 220 -22.50 -1.06 2.18
C GLY A 220 -21.84 -1.54 0.88
N SER A 221 -21.62 -2.84 0.82
CA SER A 221 -21.26 -3.59 -0.37
C SER A 221 -21.94 -3.01 -1.61
N HIS A 222 -21.20 -2.25 -2.41
CA HIS A 222 -21.44 -2.24 -3.84
C HIS A 222 -20.93 -3.57 -4.38
N THR A 223 -21.75 -4.58 -4.17
CA THR A 223 -21.78 -5.79 -4.98
C THR A 223 -22.21 -5.38 -6.38
N ASP A 224 -21.39 -4.62 -7.10
CA ASP A 224 -21.39 -4.67 -8.55
C ASP A 224 -20.59 -5.91 -8.95
N ILE A 225 -21.18 -7.06 -8.65
CA ILE A 225 -21.04 -8.21 -9.52
C ILE A 225 -21.73 -7.75 -10.80
N SER A 226 -20.95 -7.10 -11.68
CA SER A 226 -21.25 -7.11 -13.10
C SER A 226 -21.28 -8.58 -13.48
N ALA A 227 -22.49 -9.16 -13.42
CA ALA A 227 -22.76 -10.51 -13.87
C ALA A 227 -22.13 -10.63 -15.25
N ALA A 228 -21.07 -11.43 -15.32
CA ALA A 228 -20.50 -11.86 -16.57
C ALA A 228 -21.66 -12.44 -17.38
N ALA A 229 -22.04 -11.75 -18.45
CA ALA A 229 -22.85 -12.34 -19.49
C ALA A 229 -22.14 -13.64 -19.89
N ALA A 230 -22.80 -14.77 -19.66
CA ALA A 230 -22.27 -16.07 -19.97
C ALA A 230 -21.77 -16.09 -21.42
N PRO A 231 -20.60 -16.67 -21.71
CA PRO A 231 -20.12 -16.79 -23.07
C PRO A 231 -21.13 -17.60 -23.89
N PRO A 232 -21.47 -17.20 -25.13
CA PRO A 232 -22.37 -17.98 -25.98
C PRO A 232 -21.75 -19.36 -26.23
N THR A 233 -22.51 -20.40 -25.91
CA THR A 233 -22.15 -21.80 -26.11
C THR A 233 -21.88 -22.07 -27.59
N PRO A 234 -20.79 -22.77 -27.96
CA PRO A 234 -20.55 -23.14 -29.35
C PRO A 234 -21.58 -24.17 -29.83
N THR A 235 -22.30 -23.84 -30.89
CA THR A 235 -23.25 -24.73 -31.57
C THR A 235 -22.50 -25.93 -32.17
N PRO A 236 -22.93 -27.19 -31.93
CA PRO A 236 -22.30 -28.35 -32.53
C PRO A 236 -22.53 -28.38 -34.06
N ALA A 237 -21.45 -28.51 -34.81
CA ALA A 237 -21.45 -28.65 -36.25
C ALA A 237 -22.24 -29.90 -36.67
N THR A 238 -23.39 -29.69 -37.32
CA THR A 238 -24.14 -30.77 -37.97
C THR A 238 -23.46 -31.13 -39.29
N GLY A 239 -22.64 -32.17 -39.28
CA GLY A 239 -22.12 -32.78 -40.49
C GLY A 239 -23.24 -33.46 -41.28
N VAL A 240 -23.63 -32.88 -42.41
CA VAL A 240 -24.39 -33.59 -43.45
C VAL A 240 -23.43 -33.93 -44.58
N VAL A 241 -22.96 -35.18 -44.59
CA VAL A 241 -22.27 -35.77 -45.73
C VAL A 241 -23.31 -36.14 -46.79
N ARG A 242 -23.38 -35.38 -47.88
CA ARG A 242 -24.10 -35.79 -49.10
C ARG A 242 -23.21 -36.75 -49.88
N ARG A 243 -23.66 -38.01 -50.01
CA ARG A 243 -23.16 -38.91 -51.07
C ARG A 243 -23.83 -38.53 -52.39
N ARG A 244 -23.03 -38.45 -53.45
CA ARG A 244 -23.48 -38.54 -54.85
C ARG A 244 -23.58 -39.99 -55.25
#